data_AF-A0A2P5HQL3-F1
#
_entry.id   AF-A0A2P5HQL3-F1
#
_cell.length_a   1.000
_cell.length_b   1.000
_cell.length_c   1.000
_cell.angle_alpha   90.00
_cell.angle_beta   90.00
_cell.angle_gamma   90.00
#
_symmetry.space_group_name_H-M   'P 1'
#
loop_
_entity.id
_entity.type
_entity.pdbx_description
1 polymer ?
#
loop_
_entity_poly.entity_id
_entity_poly.type
_entity_poly.pdbx_seq_one_letter_code
_entity_poly.pdbx_strand_id
1 'polypeptide(L)'
;MAFPTQETEVKISSNGAESFVSWYYQDLNEGRPLAPYYINSSSKYTDAGITADVTINGAHLTNPSEYEALLDQQRSGAGNTNGHNSKNKGVVYEATSYDTQVLNNDYGLGCPEHILKQGPDRHGGRISMLVTVTGTLKLLGGGHSDAQAQHVRFHEVFVLVPNWDVVGRRNPPRNAKRFLISSQNYRTLGWYGTRSAPPRRFERRGRDRGYDRGDGYGYSYDPYRFGRLPEGVFPLQSRRSSGNERMRSWYWD
;
A
#
# COMPACT_ATOMS: atom_id res chain seq x y z
N MET A 1 24.54 -30.84 14.59
CA MET A 1 23.18 -30.26 14.45
C MET A 1 22.79 -30.31 12.98
N ALA A 2 21.51 -30.40 12.67
CA ALA A 2 21.02 -30.64 11.32
C ALA A 2 20.14 -29.48 10.86
N PHE A 3 20.31 -29.09 9.60
CA PHE A 3 19.41 -28.18 8.91
C PHE A 3 17.98 -28.77 8.86
N PRO A 4 16.95 -27.92 8.77
CA PRO A 4 15.59 -28.40 8.58
C PRO A 4 15.48 -29.22 7.28
N THR A 5 14.62 -30.24 7.29
CA THR A 5 14.30 -30.97 6.06
C THR A 5 13.40 -30.10 5.17
N GLN A 6 13.38 -30.39 3.86
CA GLN A 6 12.50 -29.69 2.92
C GLN A 6 11.02 -29.74 3.35
N GLU A 7 10.55 -30.88 3.84
CA GLU A 7 9.18 -31.00 4.38
C GLU A 7 8.92 -30.07 5.57
N THR A 8 9.93 -29.88 6.43
CA THR A 8 9.84 -28.96 7.57
C THR A 8 9.83 -27.51 7.09
N GLU A 9 10.69 -27.17 6.13
CA GLU A 9 10.73 -25.85 5.51
C GLU A 9 9.38 -25.48 4.89
N VAL A 10 8.79 -26.37 4.09
CA VAL A 10 7.47 -26.20 3.49
C VAL A 10 6.40 -26.05 4.57
N LYS A 11 6.37 -26.95 5.56
CA LYS A 11 5.36 -26.90 6.62
C LYS A 11 5.42 -25.61 7.43
N ILE A 12 6.61 -25.16 7.82
CA ILE A 12 6.76 -23.97 8.66
C ILE A 12 6.50 -22.69 7.85
N SER A 13 6.96 -22.62 6.60
CA SER A 13 6.70 -21.48 5.73
C SER A 13 5.22 -21.35 5.37
N SER A 14 4.54 -22.43 4.99
CA SER A 14 3.10 -22.41 4.69
C SER A 14 2.26 -21.98 5.89
N ASN A 15 2.47 -22.60 7.06
CA ASN A 15 1.74 -22.22 8.27
C ASN A 15 2.05 -20.79 8.73
N GLY A 16 3.31 -20.36 8.56
CA GLY A 16 3.78 -19.02 8.88
C GLY A 16 3.13 -17.96 8.01
N ALA A 17 3.12 -18.19 6.69
CA ALA A 17 2.50 -17.31 5.71
C ALA A 17 0.99 -17.22 5.90
N GLU A 18 0.30 -18.35 6.08
CA GLU A 18 -1.15 -18.38 6.33
C GLU A 18 -1.54 -17.54 7.55
N SER A 19 -0.86 -17.79 8.68
CA SER A 19 -1.13 -17.07 9.94
C SER A 19 -0.81 -15.57 9.80
N PHE A 20 0.28 -15.23 9.10
CA PHE A 20 0.68 -13.85 8.84
C PHE A 20 -0.36 -13.12 7.99
N VAL A 21 -0.71 -13.67 6.82
CA VAL A 21 -1.67 -13.06 5.88
C VAL A 21 -3.03 -12.89 6.57
N SER A 22 -3.53 -13.92 7.24
CA SER A 22 -4.81 -13.86 7.95
C SER A 22 -4.84 -12.72 8.97
N TRP A 23 -3.85 -12.65 9.87
CA TRP A 23 -3.82 -11.60 10.89
C TRP A 23 -3.51 -10.22 10.33
N TYR A 24 -2.59 -10.11 9.38
CA TYR A 24 -2.18 -8.82 8.82
C TYR A 24 -3.34 -8.13 8.10
N TYR A 25 -4.04 -8.83 7.20
CA TYR A 25 -5.18 -8.23 6.48
C TYR A 25 -6.40 -8.06 7.37
N GLN A 26 -6.58 -8.91 8.40
CA GLN A 26 -7.60 -8.68 9.42
C GLN A 26 -7.32 -7.38 10.18
N ASP A 27 -6.13 -7.21 10.73
CA ASP A 27 -5.76 -6.02 11.51
C ASP A 27 -5.74 -4.76 10.62
N LEU A 28 -5.33 -4.88 9.34
CA LEU A 28 -5.38 -3.80 8.34
C LEU A 28 -6.82 -3.32 8.10
N ASN A 29 -7.77 -4.24 7.90
CA ASN A 29 -9.18 -3.92 7.73
C ASN A 29 -9.81 -3.40 9.02
N GLU A 30 -9.40 -3.95 10.17
CA GLU A 30 -9.80 -3.50 11.49
C GLU A 30 -9.11 -2.20 11.93
N GLY A 31 -8.19 -1.66 11.12
CA GLY A 31 -7.51 -0.38 11.37
C GLY A 31 -6.75 -0.41 12.69
N ARG A 32 -6.29 -1.59 13.07
CA ARG A 32 -5.41 -1.81 14.21
C ARG A 32 -3.98 -1.42 13.80
N PRO A 33 -3.12 -1.06 14.77
CA PRO A 33 -1.73 -0.71 14.48
C PRO A 33 -1.01 -1.88 13.83
N LEU A 34 -0.31 -1.61 12.73
CA LEU A 34 0.52 -2.54 11.98
C LEU A 34 1.97 -2.52 12.44
N ALA A 35 2.41 -1.51 13.18
CA ALA A 35 3.76 -1.42 13.74
C ALA A 35 4.29 -2.74 14.38
N PRO A 36 3.48 -3.53 15.13
CA PRO A 36 3.93 -4.81 15.70
C PRO A 36 4.27 -5.92 14.69
N TYR A 37 3.89 -5.75 13.42
CA TYR A 37 4.24 -6.69 12.35
C TYR A 37 5.64 -6.43 11.79
N TYR A 38 6.24 -5.26 12.01
CA TYR A 38 7.53 -4.89 11.43
C TYR A 38 8.68 -5.13 12.41
N ILE A 39 9.87 -5.39 11.88
CA ILE A 39 11.08 -5.57 12.68
C ILE A 39 11.43 -4.34 13.54
N ASN A 40 10.98 -3.14 13.15
CA ASN A 40 11.14 -1.91 13.91
C ASN A 40 10.52 -1.99 15.32
N SER A 41 9.60 -2.92 15.57
CA SER A 41 8.99 -3.11 16.89
C SER A 41 9.79 -4.04 17.81
N SER A 42 10.81 -4.74 17.30
CA SER A 42 11.65 -5.66 18.08
C SER A 42 13.02 -5.07 18.35
N SER A 43 13.40 -5.01 19.64
CA SER A 43 14.71 -4.50 20.07
C SER A 43 15.87 -5.28 19.46
N LYS A 44 15.68 -6.57 19.18
CA LYS A 44 16.72 -7.44 18.59
C LYS A 44 17.18 -6.99 17.21
N TYR A 45 16.28 -6.41 16.43
CA TYR A 45 16.60 -5.88 15.12
C TYR A 45 17.06 -4.42 15.20
N THR A 46 16.42 -3.60 16.04
CA THR A 46 16.80 -2.18 16.18
C THR A 46 18.18 -1.99 16.81
N ASP A 47 18.54 -2.81 17.79
CA ASP A 47 19.88 -2.78 18.43
C ASP A 47 20.99 -3.15 17.43
N ALA A 48 20.65 -3.96 16.41
CA ALA A 48 21.53 -4.30 15.30
C ALA A 48 21.51 -3.24 14.17
N GLY A 49 20.76 -2.14 14.33
CA GLY A 49 20.63 -1.08 13.33
C GLY A 49 19.81 -1.48 12.09
N ILE A 50 19.00 -2.53 12.19
CA ILE A 50 18.22 -3.05 11.06
C ILE A 50 16.80 -2.48 11.13
N THR A 51 16.34 -1.90 10.02
CA THR A 51 15.00 -1.31 9.87
C THR A 51 14.28 -1.93 8.67
N ALA A 52 12.95 -1.94 8.69
CA ALA A 52 12.18 -2.47 7.59
C ALA A 52 12.23 -1.55 6.37
N ASP A 53 12.41 -2.13 5.19
CA ASP A 53 12.27 -1.41 3.91
C ASP A 53 10.81 -1.49 3.43
N VAL A 54 10.15 -0.35 3.28
CA VAL A 54 8.74 -0.29 2.90
C VAL A 54 8.59 0.55 1.64
N THR A 55 8.13 -0.06 0.56
CA THR A 55 7.83 0.62 -0.70
C THR A 55 6.37 0.45 -1.07
N ILE A 56 5.63 1.55 -1.19
CA ILE A 56 4.19 1.56 -1.49
C ILE A 56 3.98 2.28 -2.83
N ASN A 57 3.47 1.57 -3.83
CA ASN A 57 3.26 2.06 -5.20
C ASN A 57 4.50 2.70 -5.85
N GLY A 58 5.70 2.31 -5.42
CA GLY A 58 6.97 2.87 -5.90
C GLY A 58 7.54 4.00 -5.04
N ALA A 59 6.79 4.51 -4.06
CA ALA A 59 7.29 5.45 -3.07
C ALA A 59 7.93 4.68 -1.90
N HIS A 60 9.23 4.93 -1.66
CA HIS A 60 9.94 4.40 -0.50
C HIS A 60 9.59 5.21 0.76
N LEU A 61 9.22 4.51 1.83
CA LEU A 61 8.85 5.06 3.12
C LEU A 61 9.96 4.77 4.14
N THR A 62 10.26 5.75 4.99
CA THR A 62 11.38 5.61 5.95
C THR A 62 10.97 4.78 7.16
N ASN A 63 9.69 4.83 7.54
CA ASN A 63 9.16 4.14 8.72
C ASN A 63 7.79 3.52 8.44
N PRO A 64 7.46 2.38 9.09
CA PRO A 64 6.13 1.79 9.00
C PRO A 64 4.99 2.71 9.47
N SER A 65 5.26 3.69 10.32
CA SER A 65 4.28 4.69 10.75
C SER A 65 3.83 5.63 9.62
N GLU A 66 4.69 5.89 8.63
CA GLU A 66 4.32 6.65 7.43
C GLU A 66 3.31 5.85 6.59
N TYR A 67 3.47 4.52 6.54
CA TYR A 67 2.50 3.65 5.88
C TYR A 67 1.14 3.67 6.58
N GLU A 68 1.10 3.62 7.91
CA GLU A 68 -0.15 3.76 8.68
C GLU A 68 -0.85 5.10 8.38
N ALA A 69 -0.09 6.19 8.30
CA ALA A 69 -0.63 7.50 7.94
C ALA A 69 -1.23 7.53 6.53
N LEU A 70 -0.60 6.87 5.54
CA LEU A 70 -1.14 6.73 4.18
C LEU A 70 -2.45 5.93 4.17
N LEU A 71 -2.52 4.85 4.95
CA LEU A 71 -3.74 4.05 5.09
C LEU A 71 -4.88 4.85 5.74
N ASP A 72 -4.57 5.68 6.73
CA ASP A 72 -5.56 6.56 7.36
C ASP A 72 -6.05 7.65 6.41
N GLN A 73 -5.14 8.24 5.62
CA GLN A 73 -5.51 9.16 4.54
C GLN A 73 -6.42 8.46 3.52
N GLN A 74 -6.07 7.26 3.08
CA GLN A 74 -6.87 6.47 2.15
C GLN A 74 -8.27 6.17 2.69
N ARG A 75 -8.37 5.77 3.97
CA ARG A 75 -9.64 5.54 4.66
C ARG A 75 -10.49 6.81 4.78
N SER A 76 -9.85 7.95 5.04
CA SER A 76 -10.54 9.25 5.15
C SER A 76 -11.04 9.76 3.79
N GLY A 77 -10.27 9.59 2.72
CA GLY A 77 -10.59 10.01 1.36
C GLY A 77 -11.67 9.17 0.68
N ALA A 78 -11.86 7.91 1.09
CA ALA A 78 -12.85 7.00 0.52
C ALA A 78 -14.32 7.30 0.93
N GLY A 79 -14.58 8.35 1.73
CA GLY A 79 -15.94 8.85 1.96
C GLY A 79 -16.39 8.88 3.42
N ASN A 80 -15.63 9.54 4.29
CA ASN A 80 -16.10 9.87 5.63
C ASN A 80 -16.80 11.24 5.65
N THR A 81 -18.01 11.34 5.07
CA THR A 81 -18.78 12.60 5.03
C THR A 81 -19.85 12.72 6.12
N ASN A 82 -20.08 11.70 6.94
CA ASN A 82 -21.09 11.75 8.00
C ASN A 82 -20.44 11.62 9.37
N GLY A 83 -20.38 12.77 10.06
CA GLY A 83 -19.92 12.90 11.42
C GLY A 83 -20.67 11.97 12.37
N HIS A 84 -19.91 11.47 13.35
CA HIS A 84 -20.33 10.60 14.44
C HIS A 84 -20.81 9.20 14.02
N ASN A 85 -20.00 8.18 14.31
CA ASN A 85 -20.30 6.73 14.26
C ASN A 85 -20.17 5.93 12.95
N SER A 86 -19.43 6.39 11.92
CA SER A 86 -19.14 5.48 10.80
C SER A 86 -18.08 4.44 11.16
N LYS A 87 -18.52 3.25 11.58
CA LYS A 87 -17.73 2.00 11.53
C LYS A 87 -17.46 1.54 10.08
N ASN A 88 -18.01 2.24 9.08
CA ASN A 88 -17.87 1.87 7.69
C ASN A 88 -16.60 2.48 7.12
N LYS A 89 -15.53 1.69 7.11
CA LYS A 89 -14.28 2.05 6.45
C LYS A 89 -14.51 1.91 4.96
N GLY A 90 -14.35 3.01 4.23
CA GLY A 90 -14.54 3.03 2.78
C GLY A 90 -13.55 2.16 1.99
N VAL A 91 -12.73 1.35 2.66
CA VAL A 91 -11.62 0.59 2.09
C VAL A 91 -11.56 -0.78 2.77
N VAL A 92 -11.67 -1.85 1.99
CA VAL A 92 -11.54 -3.24 2.45
C VAL A 92 -10.55 -3.98 1.57
N TYR A 93 -9.55 -4.61 2.19
CA TYR A 93 -8.56 -5.45 1.53
C TYR A 93 -8.98 -6.92 1.62
N GLU A 94 -9.05 -7.58 0.47
CA GLU A 94 -9.37 -8.99 0.36
C GLU A 94 -8.19 -9.74 -0.29
N ALA A 95 -7.36 -10.38 0.53
CA ALA A 95 -6.32 -11.28 0.05
C ALA A 95 -6.98 -12.51 -0.59
N THR A 96 -6.75 -12.70 -1.89
CA THR A 96 -7.39 -13.77 -2.68
C THR A 96 -6.50 -15.02 -2.74
N SER A 97 -5.20 -14.82 -2.91
CA SER A 97 -4.21 -15.90 -2.93
C SER A 97 -2.87 -15.41 -2.41
N TYR A 98 -2.10 -16.33 -1.87
CA TYR A 98 -0.73 -16.09 -1.45
C TYR A 98 0.15 -17.30 -1.79
N ASP A 99 1.43 -17.05 -1.99
CA ASP A 99 2.47 -18.07 -2.14
C ASP A 99 3.65 -17.73 -1.21
N THR A 100 4.39 -18.74 -0.78
CA THR A 100 5.53 -18.57 0.13
C THR A 100 6.71 -19.42 -0.27
N GLN A 101 7.92 -18.85 -0.14
CA GLN A 101 9.17 -19.52 -0.45
C GLN A 101 10.20 -19.23 0.62
N VAL A 102 10.91 -20.26 1.08
CA VAL A 102 12.01 -20.09 2.02
C VAL A 102 13.19 -19.44 1.31
N LEU A 103 13.67 -18.31 1.83
CA LEU A 103 14.82 -17.58 1.29
C LEU A 103 16.13 -18.04 1.93
N ASN A 104 16.10 -18.25 3.25
CA ASN A 104 17.25 -18.71 4.01
C ASN A 104 16.73 -19.60 5.15
N ASN A 105 17.24 -20.82 5.24
CA ASN A 105 16.83 -21.80 6.24
C ASN A 105 17.60 -21.68 7.57
N ASP A 106 18.58 -20.77 7.64
CA ASP A 106 19.44 -20.55 8.80
C ASP A 106 19.66 -19.05 9.09
N TYR A 107 18.59 -18.25 9.03
CA TYR A 107 18.64 -16.80 9.25
C TYR A 107 19.24 -16.45 10.62
N GLY A 108 20.21 -15.52 10.64
CA GLY A 108 21.02 -15.18 11.82
C GLY A 108 21.09 -13.69 12.16
N LEU A 109 20.52 -12.80 11.34
CA LEU A 109 20.57 -11.35 11.60
C LEU A 109 19.68 -10.99 12.79
N GLY A 110 20.22 -10.20 13.73
CA GLY A 110 19.56 -9.85 14.99
C GLY A 110 19.35 -11.05 15.94
N CYS A 111 19.89 -12.23 15.61
CA CYS A 111 19.68 -13.45 16.40
C CYS A 111 20.45 -13.37 17.74
N PRO A 112 19.79 -13.57 18.89
CA PRO A 112 20.46 -13.65 20.18
C PRO A 112 21.53 -14.75 20.19
N GLU A 113 22.68 -14.47 20.79
CA GLU A 113 23.85 -15.36 20.77
C GLU A 113 23.55 -16.77 21.30
N HIS A 114 22.69 -16.89 22.32
CA HIS A 114 22.30 -18.18 22.89
C HIS A 114 21.47 -19.07 21.95
N ILE A 115 20.78 -18.48 20.96
CA ILE A 115 20.07 -19.20 19.89
C ILE A 115 21.04 -19.50 18.75
N LEU A 116 21.86 -18.52 18.37
CA LEU A 116 22.84 -18.69 17.28
C LEU A 116 23.84 -19.81 17.57
N LYS A 117 24.32 -19.92 18.81
CA LYS A 117 25.23 -20.99 19.27
C LYS A 117 24.64 -22.40 19.21
N GLN A 118 23.31 -22.52 19.18
CA GLN A 118 22.64 -23.83 19.03
C GLN A 118 22.72 -24.37 17.60
N GLY A 119 23.31 -23.61 16.68
CA GLY A 119 23.45 -24.01 15.28
C GLY A 119 22.11 -24.03 14.54
N PRO A 120 22.05 -24.67 13.38
CA PRO A 120 20.84 -24.76 12.58
C PRO A 120 19.69 -25.44 13.33
N ASP A 121 18.50 -24.85 13.23
CA ASP A 121 17.30 -25.38 13.87
C ASP A 121 16.57 -26.34 12.93
N ARG A 122 16.62 -27.65 13.24
CA ARG A 122 15.90 -28.68 12.48
C ARG A 122 14.39 -28.43 12.42
N HIS A 123 13.84 -27.67 13.38
CA HIS A 123 12.42 -27.36 13.47
C HIS A 123 12.01 -26.13 12.65
N GLY A 124 12.96 -25.49 11.97
CA GLY A 124 12.69 -24.35 11.08
C GLY A 124 12.37 -23.04 11.83
N GLY A 125 12.74 -22.90 13.10
CA GLY A 125 12.55 -21.65 13.87
C GLY A 125 13.43 -20.49 13.40
N ARG A 126 14.42 -20.77 12.54
CA ARG A 126 15.35 -19.79 11.97
C ARG A 126 15.15 -19.51 10.49
N ILE A 127 14.00 -19.90 9.91
CA ILE A 127 13.77 -19.64 8.48
C ILE A 127 13.37 -18.18 8.24
N SER A 128 13.83 -17.60 7.14
CA SER A 128 13.25 -16.41 6.53
C SER A 128 12.55 -16.79 5.24
N MET A 129 11.47 -16.09 4.91
CA MET A 129 10.62 -16.44 3.77
C MET A 129 10.14 -15.21 3.00
N LEU A 130 9.96 -15.39 1.70
CA LEU A 130 9.24 -14.48 0.83
C LEU A 130 7.78 -14.87 0.86
N VAL A 131 6.87 -13.92 1.07
CA VAL A 131 5.43 -14.12 0.91
C VAL A 131 4.94 -13.18 -0.17
N THR A 132 4.32 -13.73 -1.21
CA THR A 132 3.64 -12.95 -2.23
C THR A 132 2.13 -13.06 -2.00
N VAL A 133 1.42 -11.94 -2.09
CA VAL A 133 -0.01 -11.87 -1.89
C VAL A 133 -0.63 -11.12 -3.07
N THR A 134 -1.68 -11.69 -3.62
CA THR A 134 -2.54 -11.02 -4.59
C THR A 134 -3.95 -10.91 -4.05
N GLY A 135 -4.56 -9.76 -4.25
CA GLY A 135 -5.90 -9.51 -3.72
C GLY A 135 -6.64 -8.43 -4.45
N THR A 136 -7.80 -8.11 -3.89
CA THR A 136 -8.68 -7.04 -4.35
C THR A 136 -8.89 -6.03 -3.24
N LEU A 137 -8.77 -4.76 -3.57
CA LEU A 137 -9.10 -3.62 -2.77
C LEU A 137 -10.51 -3.15 -3.16
N LYS A 138 -11.44 -3.23 -2.23
CA LYS A 138 -12.80 -2.68 -2.38
C LYS A 138 -12.81 -1.26 -1.85
N LEU A 139 -13.09 -0.31 -2.72
CA LEU A 139 -13.31 1.10 -2.38
C LEU A 139 -14.83 1.36 -2.36
N LEU A 140 -15.36 1.49 -1.15
CA LEU A 140 -16.76 1.80 -0.88
C LEU A 140 -16.91 3.32 -0.84
N GLY A 141 -17.29 3.92 -1.97
CA GLY A 141 -17.44 5.38 -2.07
C GLY A 141 -18.53 5.92 -1.15
N GLY A 142 -18.32 7.13 -0.61
CA GLY A 142 -19.21 7.80 0.35
C GLY A 142 -20.70 7.71 -0.02
N GLY A 143 -21.44 6.89 0.74
CA GLY A 143 -22.91 6.73 0.63
C GLY A 143 -23.41 5.63 -0.32
N HIS A 144 -22.54 4.85 -0.97
CA HIS A 144 -22.96 3.87 -1.97
C HIS A 144 -22.99 2.45 -1.39
N SER A 145 -23.96 1.65 -1.86
CA SER A 145 -24.10 0.23 -1.50
C SER A 145 -22.95 -0.61 -2.09
N ASP A 146 -22.73 -1.80 -1.53
CA ASP A 146 -21.71 -2.78 -1.96
C ASP A 146 -21.71 -3.04 -3.49
N ALA A 147 -22.88 -2.87 -4.13
CA ALA A 147 -23.08 -3.02 -5.57
C ALA A 147 -22.35 -2.00 -6.45
N GLN A 148 -21.84 -0.91 -5.88
CA GLN A 148 -21.12 0.16 -6.60
C GLN A 148 -19.68 0.35 -6.10
N ALA A 149 -19.17 -0.61 -5.31
CA ALA A 149 -17.78 -0.60 -4.88
C ALA A 149 -16.84 -0.65 -6.09
N GLN A 150 -15.80 0.18 -6.10
CA GLN A 150 -14.71 0.03 -7.07
C GLN A 150 -13.77 -1.07 -6.57
N HIS A 151 -13.55 -2.08 -7.40
CA HIS A 151 -12.61 -3.15 -7.13
C HIS A 151 -11.30 -2.88 -7.87
N VAL A 152 -10.23 -2.69 -7.12
CA VAL A 152 -8.88 -2.51 -7.68
C VAL A 152 -8.03 -3.69 -7.27
N ARG A 153 -7.29 -4.30 -8.20
CA ARG A 153 -6.39 -5.40 -7.83
C ARG A 153 -5.17 -4.84 -7.12
N PHE A 154 -4.56 -5.63 -6.26
CA PHE A 154 -3.25 -5.30 -5.71
C PHE A 154 -2.38 -6.56 -5.67
N HIS A 155 -1.08 -6.31 -5.65
CA HIS A 155 -0.03 -7.30 -5.46
C HIS A 155 0.92 -6.77 -4.38
N GLU A 156 1.26 -7.62 -3.44
CA GLU A 156 2.11 -7.26 -2.31
C GLU A 156 3.13 -8.36 -2.05
N VAL A 157 4.37 -7.97 -1.79
CA VAL A 157 5.48 -8.88 -1.50
C VAL A 157 6.05 -8.53 -0.15
N PHE A 158 6.24 -9.54 0.70
CA PHE A 158 6.86 -9.40 2.00
C PHE A 158 8.10 -10.28 2.09
N VAL A 159 9.14 -9.77 2.74
CA VAL A 159 10.23 -10.59 3.28
C VAL A 159 10.01 -10.70 4.79
N LEU A 160 9.69 -11.91 5.24
CA LEU A 160 9.42 -12.23 6.62
C LEU A 160 10.64 -12.88 7.28
N VAL A 161 10.97 -12.42 8.48
CA VAL A 161 12.10 -12.89 9.28
C VAL A 161 11.63 -13.37 10.65
N PRO A 162 12.37 -14.27 11.33
CA PRO A 162 11.97 -14.79 12.63
C PRO A 162 11.81 -13.68 13.68
N ASN A 163 10.75 -13.76 14.48
CA ASN A 163 10.64 -12.91 15.66
C ASN A 163 11.45 -13.52 16.82
N TRP A 164 12.63 -12.99 17.08
CA TRP A 164 13.51 -13.46 18.15
C TRP A 164 12.94 -13.30 19.56
N ASP A 165 11.93 -12.46 19.75
CA ASP A 165 11.23 -12.33 21.03
C ASP A 165 10.28 -13.50 21.29
N VAL A 166 9.95 -14.29 20.26
CA VAL A 166 9.03 -15.43 20.29
C VAL A 166 9.76 -16.75 20.07
N VAL A 167 10.74 -16.77 19.16
CA VAL A 167 11.52 -17.97 18.83
C VAL A 167 12.29 -18.46 20.05
N GLY A 168 12.27 -19.78 20.28
CA GLY A 168 12.95 -20.42 21.41
C GLY A 168 12.27 -20.23 22.77
N ARG A 169 11.20 -19.43 22.87
CA ARG A 169 10.42 -19.30 24.10
C ARG A 169 9.45 -20.46 24.26
N ARG A 170 9.46 -21.07 25.44
CA ARG A 170 8.52 -22.15 25.81
C ARG A 170 7.07 -21.65 25.84
N ASN A 171 6.83 -20.43 26.34
CA ASN A 171 5.52 -19.80 26.45
C ASN A 171 5.58 -18.38 25.86
N PRO A 172 5.41 -18.21 24.55
CA PRO A 172 5.32 -16.88 23.96
C PRO A 172 4.02 -16.18 24.40
N PRO A 173 3.98 -14.83 24.44
CA PRO A 173 2.76 -14.09 24.71
C PRO A 173 1.64 -14.49 23.73
N ARG A 174 0.39 -14.50 24.21
CA ARG A 174 -0.77 -14.73 23.34
C ARG A 174 -0.78 -13.70 22.21
N ASN A 175 -1.02 -14.17 20.99
CA ASN A 175 -1.04 -13.37 19.75
C ASN A 175 0.30 -12.79 19.31
N ALA A 176 1.42 -13.22 19.89
CA ALA A 176 2.73 -12.81 19.43
C ALA A 176 3.00 -13.34 18.01
N LYS A 177 3.44 -12.45 17.12
CA LYS A 177 3.72 -12.78 15.73
C LYS A 177 5.02 -13.58 15.66
N ARG A 178 4.98 -14.76 15.04
CA ARG A 178 6.16 -15.63 14.88
C ARG A 178 7.17 -15.06 13.88
N PHE A 179 6.69 -14.31 12.91
CA PHE A 179 7.49 -13.66 11.88
C PHE A 179 7.19 -12.17 11.84
N LEU A 180 8.20 -11.38 11.49
CA LEU A 180 8.13 -9.93 11.33
C LEU A 180 8.52 -9.54 9.91
N ILE A 181 7.98 -8.44 9.41
CA ILE A 181 8.23 -7.84 8.11
C ILE A 181 9.58 -7.12 8.17
N SER A 182 10.52 -7.58 7.36
CA SER A 182 11.81 -6.91 7.10
C SER A 182 11.79 -6.09 5.80
N SER A 183 10.97 -6.49 4.83
CA SER A 183 10.74 -5.73 3.62
C SER A 183 9.30 -5.91 3.14
N GLN A 184 8.72 -4.85 2.57
CA GLN A 184 7.38 -4.82 2.01
C GLN A 184 7.39 -4.03 0.70
N ASN A 185 6.81 -4.61 -0.34
CA ASN A 185 6.54 -3.94 -1.60
C ASN A 185 5.07 -4.09 -1.96
N TYR A 186 4.30 -3.01 -1.84
CA TYR A 186 2.89 -2.97 -2.21
C TYR A 186 2.70 -2.29 -3.56
N ARG A 187 1.84 -2.85 -4.41
CA ARG A 187 1.43 -2.22 -5.66
C ARG A 187 -0.05 -2.44 -5.94
N THR A 188 -0.77 -1.34 -6.12
CA THR A 188 -2.11 -1.35 -6.70
C THR A 188 -2.01 -1.53 -8.21
N LEU A 189 -2.72 -2.51 -8.74
CA LEU A 189 -2.76 -2.89 -10.15
C LEU A 189 -4.12 -2.45 -10.73
N GLY A 190 -4.13 -1.31 -11.42
CA GLY A 190 -5.29 -0.93 -12.23
C GLY A 190 -5.94 0.42 -11.92
N TRP A 191 -5.19 1.45 -11.54
CA TRP A 191 -5.66 2.81 -11.79
C TRP A 191 -5.31 3.22 -13.23
N TYR A 192 -6.11 2.77 -14.19
CA TYR A 192 -6.30 3.61 -15.37
C TYR A 192 -7.20 4.73 -14.89
N GLY A 193 -6.61 5.91 -14.68
CA GLY A 193 -7.37 7.12 -14.43
C GLY A 193 -8.54 7.13 -15.39
N THR A 194 -9.73 7.38 -14.87
CA THR A 194 -10.86 7.78 -15.69
C THR A 194 -10.33 8.87 -16.62
N ARG A 195 -10.07 8.52 -17.88
CA ARG A 195 -10.22 9.48 -18.97
C ARG A 195 -11.59 10.05 -18.69
N SER A 196 -11.61 11.29 -18.19
CA SER A 196 -12.78 12.13 -18.12
C SER A 196 -13.64 11.76 -19.32
N ALA A 197 -14.77 11.11 -19.06
CA ALA A 197 -15.71 10.78 -20.11
C ALA A 197 -15.87 12.08 -20.93
N PRO A 198 -15.70 12.04 -22.27
CA PRO A 198 -15.90 13.26 -23.05
C PRO A 198 -17.29 13.79 -22.66
N PRO A 199 -17.41 15.11 -22.41
CA PRO A 199 -18.66 15.67 -21.93
C PRO A 199 -19.76 15.17 -22.85
N ARG A 200 -20.78 14.51 -22.27
CA ARG A 200 -21.95 14.05 -23.02
C ARG A 200 -22.40 15.22 -23.86
N ARG A 201 -22.21 15.11 -25.17
CA ARG A 201 -22.68 16.07 -26.15
C ARG A 201 -24.15 16.23 -25.85
N PHE A 202 -24.54 17.37 -25.29
CA PHE A 202 -25.93 17.73 -25.11
C PHE A 202 -26.52 17.73 -26.51
N GLU A 203 -27.19 16.65 -26.85
CA GLU A 203 -28.00 16.53 -28.05
C GLU A 203 -29.20 17.44 -27.82
N ARG A 204 -28.99 18.74 -28.04
CA ARG A 204 -30.08 19.70 -28.19
C ARG A 204 -30.85 19.25 -29.42
N ARG A 205 -31.94 18.51 -29.20
CA ARG A 205 -33.04 18.39 -30.15
C ARG A 205 -33.42 19.80 -30.60
N GLY A 206 -33.11 20.10 -31.85
CA GLY A 206 -33.59 21.29 -32.52
C GLY A 206 -35.11 21.29 -32.56
N ARG A 207 -35.70 22.41 -32.16
CA ARG A 207 -36.97 22.89 -32.69
C ARG A 207 -36.76 24.33 -33.14
N ASP A 208 -36.68 24.47 -34.45
CA ASP A 208 -37.26 25.52 -35.29
C ASP A 208 -37.57 26.88 -34.66
N ARG A 209 -36.80 27.87 -35.11
CA ARG A 209 -37.17 29.26 -35.41
C ARG A 209 -35.88 29.89 -35.95
N GLY A 210 -35.75 30.22 -37.24
CA GLY A 210 -36.46 31.28 -37.95
C GLY A 210 -35.42 32.34 -38.32
N TYR A 211 -35.22 32.56 -39.63
CA TYR A 211 -34.23 33.44 -40.25
C TYR A 211 -34.16 34.86 -39.66
N ASP A 212 -32.94 35.42 -39.49
CA ASP A 212 -32.54 36.66 -40.18
C ASP A 212 -31.02 36.91 -40.17
N ARG A 213 -30.59 37.73 -41.14
CA ARG A 213 -29.25 37.99 -41.69
C ARG A 213 -28.17 38.57 -40.76
N GLY A 214 -26.90 38.39 -41.17
CA GLY A 214 -25.89 39.47 -41.17
C GLY A 214 -24.51 39.13 -40.59
N ASP A 215 -23.53 39.00 -41.49
CA ASP A 215 -22.09 39.37 -41.41
C ASP A 215 -21.26 38.84 -40.22
N GLY A 216 -20.22 38.00 -40.42
CA GLY A 216 -18.96 38.36 -41.06
C GLY A 216 -17.82 38.28 -40.03
N TYR A 217 -16.61 37.91 -40.48
CA TYR A 217 -15.34 37.72 -39.73
C TYR A 217 -15.07 36.32 -39.16
N GLY A 218 -14.28 35.57 -39.92
CA GLY A 218 -13.67 34.31 -39.51
C GLY A 218 -12.35 34.48 -38.77
N TYR A 219 -11.96 33.42 -38.07
CA TYR A 219 -10.57 33.11 -37.75
C TYR A 219 -10.34 31.62 -37.97
N SER A 220 -9.53 31.33 -38.99
CA SER A 220 -8.93 30.02 -39.24
C SER A 220 -7.78 29.83 -38.24
N TYR A 221 -7.75 28.71 -37.52
CA TYR A 221 -6.62 28.29 -36.70
C TYR A 221 -5.86 27.21 -37.45
N ASP A 222 -4.63 27.53 -37.87
CA ASP A 222 -3.68 26.61 -38.50
C ASP A 222 -2.68 26.09 -37.43
N PRO A 223 -2.60 24.79 -37.15
CA PRO A 223 -1.86 24.25 -36.02
C PRO A 223 -0.48 23.72 -36.40
N TYR A 224 0.44 24.54 -36.92
CA TYR A 224 1.86 24.18 -37.02
C TYR A 224 2.80 25.37 -36.85
N ARG A 225 3.21 25.67 -35.61
CA ARG A 225 4.45 26.43 -35.36
C ARG A 225 5.15 25.95 -34.10
N PHE A 226 6.09 25.04 -34.29
CA PHE A 226 7.16 24.71 -33.36
C PHE A 226 8.13 25.91 -33.23
N GLY A 227 8.61 26.20 -32.03
CA GLY A 227 9.84 27.00 -31.84
C GLY A 227 10.05 27.69 -30.50
N ARG A 228 11.08 27.21 -29.77
CA ARG A 228 11.97 27.88 -28.81
C ARG A 228 11.52 28.17 -27.36
N LEU A 229 12.26 27.52 -26.44
CA LEU A 229 12.58 27.97 -25.08
C LEU A 229 13.46 29.24 -25.11
N PRO A 230 13.47 30.02 -24.01
CA PRO A 230 14.75 30.35 -23.39
C PRO A 230 14.76 30.23 -21.85
N GLU A 231 15.99 30.11 -21.33
CA GLU A 231 16.37 29.93 -19.93
C GLU A 231 16.19 31.16 -19.03
N GLY A 232 16.00 30.89 -17.73
CA GLY A 232 16.68 31.56 -16.61
C GLY A 232 16.12 32.90 -16.10
N VAL A 233 15.78 32.94 -14.80
CA VAL A 233 16.16 33.95 -13.76
C VAL A 233 15.15 33.88 -12.60
N PHE A 234 15.64 33.54 -11.40
CA PHE A 234 14.96 33.72 -10.10
C PHE A 234 14.91 35.20 -9.71
N PRO A 235 13.90 35.64 -8.92
CA PRO A 235 14.23 36.01 -7.54
C PRO A 235 13.16 35.67 -6.48
N LEU A 236 13.62 35.50 -5.24
CA LEU A 236 12.81 35.56 -4.01
C LEU A 236 12.27 36.98 -3.80
N GLN A 237 10.99 37.12 -3.41
CA GLN A 237 10.59 37.88 -2.22
C GLN A 237 9.14 37.62 -1.79
N SER A 238 8.92 37.74 -0.47
CA SER A 238 7.67 37.49 0.25
C SER A 238 6.61 38.57 0.02
N ARG A 239 5.30 38.22 0.06
CA ARG A 239 4.32 38.46 1.16
C ARG A 239 2.87 38.53 0.63
N ARG A 240 2.02 37.68 1.23
CA ARG A 240 0.57 37.77 1.54
C ARG A 240 -0.51 38.16 0.50
N SER A 241 -1.43 37.20 0.37
CA SER A 241 -2.92 37.25 0.30
C SER A 241 -3.62 37.80 -0.95
N SER A 242 -4.28 36.90 -1.68
CA SER A 242 -5.74 36.92 -1.91
C SER A 242 -6.15 35.68 -2.71
N GLY A 243 -7.30 35.10 -2.38
CA GLY A 243 -7.72 33.77 -2.80
C GLY A 243 -7.96 33.58 -4.31
N ASN A 244 -7.59 32.39 -4.77
CA ASN A 244 -8.35 31.52 -5.68
C ASN A 244 -7.43 30.33 -6.04
N GLU A 245 -7.26 29.39 -5.11
CA GLU A 245 -6.61 28.12 -5.45
C GLU A 245 -7.66 27.13 -5.93
N ARG A 246 -7.74 27.05 -7.26
CA ARG A 246 -8.40 25.97 -7.99
C ARG A 246 -7.86 24.62 -7.49
N MET A 247 -8.79 23.72 -7.21
CA MET A 247 -8.62 22.28 -6.97
C MET A 247 -7.41 21.72 -7.73
N ARG A 248 -6.33 21.43 -7.00
CA ARG A 248 -5.28 20.52 -7.47
C ARG A 248 -5.81 19.10 -7.33
N SER A 249 -5.62 18.33 -8.40
CA SER A 249 -5.95 16.91 -8.52
C SER A 249 -5.26 16.11 -7.41
N TRP A 250 -6.04 15.32 -6.67
CA TRP A 250 -5.62 14.58 -5.48
C TRP A 250 -5.45 13.09 -5.77
N TYR A 251 -4.52 12.67 -6.62
CA TYR A 251 -4.13 11.25 -6.70
C TYR A 251 -2.65 11.16 -7.08
N TRP A 252 -1.89 10.52 -6.20
CA TRP A 252 -0.42 10.47 -6.17
C TRP A 252 0.17 9.89 -7.46
N ASP A 253 1.04 10.68 -8.09
CA ASP A 253 1.89 10.32 -9.24
C ASP A 253 3.06 9.41 -8.84
#